data_AF-A0A0M9YJG4-F1
#
_entry.id   AF-A0A0M9YJG4-F1
#
_cell.length_a   1.000
_cell.length_b   1.000
_cell.length_c   1.000
_cell.angle_alpha   90.00
_cell.angle_beta   90.00
_cell.angle_gamma   90.00
#
_symmetry.space_group_name_H-M   'P 1'
#
loop_
_entity.id
_entity.type
_entity.pdbx_description
1 polymer ?
#
loop_
_entity_poly.entity_id
_entity_poly.type
_entity_poly.pdbx_seq_one_letter_code
_entity_poly.pdbx_strand_id
1 'polypeptide(L)'
;MPDSRLAEAVELSFGRHETFAPRFGWLHKAYMQVKDHSDIFLRDDAPVVLGVGRNMVYAMRYWSRAFKLTKEHDHEDPKQRAQLAAPTWRARWLLDEDGADPYLEDTGSLWLLHWWLLSADSPAAKCWAPSWYVTFNLAPRSRVTAAELTRVITRQVHETFPEKDWPAAESISRDVDCLIKMYASDQELNPLSPGSFEDLLMSPFRELGLLEGQGKGKERTWRFTNGARSNLPASVLAYACLDYAARFHSSAGSISVARLAEEEGAPGRAFRMREPEITKAIESIVSDHPRLQLVEALGQRSLRFEDAPQDLAWDILDEHYDHVRRRDRFPTPEDWEERYPGLRRAGVKRPRKQGQRTEEQDLIEGMA
;
A
#
# COMPACT_ATOMS: atom_id res chain seq x y z
N MET A 1 21.82 5.48 16.06
CA MET A 1 20.57 4.92 16.59
C MET A 1 19.94 4.13 15.47
N PRO A 2 19.39 2.92 15.70
CA PRO A 2 18.66 2.21 14.65
C PRO A 2 17.55 3.14 14.14
N ASP A 3 17.40 3.20 12.82
CA ASP A 3 16.49 4.12 12.13
C ASP A 3 15.04 3.75 12.47
N SER A 4 14.47 4.39 13.51
CA SER A 4 13.15 4.04 14.06
C SER A 4 12.00 4.24 13.07
N ARG A 5 12.29 4.92 11.95
CA ARG A 5 11.35 5.25 10.88
C ARG A 5 10.73 4.02 10.25
N LEU A 6 11.47 2.93 10.07
CA LEU A 6 10.89 1.70 9.51
C LEU A 6 9.89 1.07 10.49
N ALA A 7 10.23 0.99 11.78
CA ALA A 7 9.33 0.44 12.80
C ALA A 7 8.05 1.25 12.96
N GLU A 8 8.11 2.56 12.76
CA GLU A 8 6.95 3.46 12.77
C GLU A 8 6.11 3.30 11.49
N ALA A 9 6.75 3.07 10.33
CA ALA A 9 6.08 3.02 9.04
C ALA A 9 5.41 1.68 8.70
N VAL A 10 5.93 0.54 9.17
CA VAL A 10 5.48 -0.79 8.70
C VAL A 10 5.01 -1.72 9.82
N GLU A 11 4.06 -2.59 9.49
CA GLU A 11 3.75 -3.80 10.27
C GLU A 11 4.56 -4.98 9.71
N LEU A 12 5.08 -5.84 10.58
CA LEU A 12 5.82 -7.04 10.19
C LEU A 12 4.88 -8.10 9.59
N SER A 13 4.63 -7.98 8.30
CA SER A 13 3.80 -8.90 7.51
C SER A 13 4.54 -9.35 6.25
N PHE A 14 5.07 -10.58 6.30
CA PHE A 14 5.83 -11.19 5.20
C PHE A 14 5.16 -12.49 4.74
N GLY A 15 5.25 -12.81 3.45
CA GLY A 15 4.80 -14.06 2.84
C GLY A 15 3.28 -14.28 2.84
N ARG A 16 2.48 -13.27 3.19
CA ARG A 16 1.01 -13.40 3.35
C ARG A 16 0.23 -13.44 2.03
N HIS A 17 0.86 -13.05 0.93
CA HIS A 17 0.27 -13.09 -0.41
C HIS A 17 0.39 -14.45 -1.10
N GLU A 18 0.90 -15.49 -0.43
CA GLU A 18 1.02 -16.85 -1.00
C GLU A 18 1.75 -16.86 -2.36
N THR A 19 2.74 -15.97 -2.54
CA THR A 19 3.50 -15.72 -3.80
C THR A 19 2.70 -15.16 -4.99
N PHE A 20 1.43 -14.81 -4.79
CA PHE A 20 0.58 -14.21 -5.82
C PHE A 20 0.64 -12.69 -5.80
N ALA A 21 1.05 -12.09 -6.91
CA ALA A 21 0.84 -10.66 -7.15
C ALA A 21 -0.67 -10.35 -7.30
N PRO A 22 -1.11 -9.10 -7.07
CA PRO A 22 -2.49 -8.69 -7.32
C PRO A 22 -2.83 -8.91 -8.79
N ARG A 23 -4.03 -9.45 -9.07
CA ARG A 23 -4.50 -9.68 -10.44
C ARG A 23 -5.70 -8.82 -10.76
N PHE A 24 -5.94 -8.62 -12.05
CA PHE A 24 -7.12 -7.91 -12.54
C PHE A 24 -8.41 -8.50 -11.95
N GLY A 25 -9.34 -7.63 -11.56
CA GLY A 25 -10.63 -8.00 -10.97
C GLY A 25 -10.60 -8.58 -9.55
N TRP A 26 -9.42 -8.90 -8.97
CA TRP A 26 -9.37 -9.43 -7.60
C TRP A 26 -9.89 -8.41 -6.58
N LEU A 27 -9.41 -7.17 -6.64
CA LEU A 27 -9.80 -6.13 -5.68
C LEU A 27 -11.29 -5.80 -5.79
N HIS A 28 -11.82 -5.68 -7.01
CA HIS A 28 -13.25 -5.52 -7.26
C HIS A 28 -14.08 -6.68 -6.69
N LYS A 29 -13.74 -7.93 -7.03
CA LYS A 29 -14.47 -9.11 -6.50
C LYS A 29 -14.42 -9.19 -4.97
N ALA A 30 -13.25 -8.90 -4.38
CA ALA A 30 -13.10 -8.88 -2.93
C ALA A 30 -14.00 -7.81 -2.29
N TYR A 31 -14.04 -6.60 -2.86
CA TYR A 31 -14.90 -5.51 -2.41
C TYR A 31 -16.39 -5.88 -2.52
N MET A 32 -16.82 -6.39 -3.68
CA MET A 32 -18.22 -6.74 -3.94
C MET A 32 -18.76 -7.83 -3.01
N GLN A 33 -17.90 -8.69 -2.47
CA GLN A 33 -18.31 -9.68 -1.48
C GLN A 33 -18.20 -9.18 -0.03
N VAL A 34 -17.10 -8.51 0.32
CA VAL A 34 -16.87 -8.07 1.72
C VAL A 34 -17.84 -6.97 2.15
N LYS A 35 -18.43 -6.22 1.20
CA LYS A 35 -19.43 -5.19 1.51
C LYS A 35 -20.70 -5.76 2.16
N ASP A 36 -21.05 -7.01 1.85
CA ASP A 36 -22.24 -7.68 2.39
C ASP A 36 -21.87 -8.86 3.31
N HIS A 37 -20.65 -9.38 3.22
CA HIS A 37 -20.20 -10.57 3.96
C HIS A 37 -18.81 -10.35 4.59
N SER A 38 -18.78 -9.89 5.85
CA SER A 38 -17.53 -9.58 6.56
C SER A 38 -16.63 -10.80 6.82
N ASP A 39 -17.20 -12.00 6.78
CA ASP A 39 -16.52 -13.28 6.98
C ASP A 39 -16.08 -13.95 5.66
N ILE A 40 -16.33 -13.33 4.49
CA ILE A 40 -16.18 -13.98 3.17
C ILE A 40 -14.85 -14.73 3.01
N PHE A 41 -13.73 -14.18 3.47
CA PHE A 41 -12.41 -14.79 3.31
C PHE A 41 -12.16 -16.01 4.22
N LEU A 42 -13.04 -16.26 5.19
CA LEU A 42 -12.94 -17.36 6.15
C LEU A 42 -13.84 -18.54 5.78
N ARG A 43 -14.90 -18.31 5.01
CA ARG A 43 -15.89 -19.33 4.67
C ARG A 43 -15.27 -20.48 3.87
N ASP A 44 -15.85 -21.66 4.00
CA ASP A 44 -15.39 -22.85 3.26
C ASP A 44 -15.69 -22.75 1.77
N ASP A 45 -16.80 -22.09 1.40
CA ASP A 45 -17.24 -21.83 0.04
C ASP A 45 -16.59 -20.58 -0.61
N ALA A 46 -15.73 -19.86 0.13
CA ALA A 46 -15.04 -18.67 -0.38
C ALA A 46 -14.34 -18.86 -1.75
N PRO A 47 -13.66 -19.99 -2.03
CA PRO A 47 -13.07 -20.24 -3.34
C PRO A 47 -14.10 -20.22 -4.49
N VAL A 48 -15.29 -20.76 -4.23
CA VAL A 48 -16.39 -20.81 -5.22
C VAL A 48 -16.99 -19.42 -5.40
N VAL A 49 -17.32 -18.74 -4.29
CA VAL A 49 -17.95 -17.41 -4.31
C VAL A 49 -17.04 -16.36 -4.95
N LEU A 50 -15.75 -16.37 -4.63
CA LEU A 50 -14.76 -15.44 -5.21
C LEU A 50 -14.26 -15.90 -6.59
N GLY A 51 -14.58 -17.13 -7.01
CA GLY A 51 -14.13 -17.72 -8.26
C GLY A 51 -12.60 -17.83 -8.36
N VAL A 52 -11.93 -18.26 -7.30
CA VAL A 52 -10.46 -18.41 -7.22
C VAL A 52 -10.07 -19.63 -6.39
N GLY A 53 -8.81 -20.07 -6.47
CA GLY A 53 -8.31 -21.16 -5.62
C GLY A 53 -8.17 -20.76 -4.14
N ARG A 54 -8.15 -21.74 -3.22
CA ARG A 54 -8.07 -21.48 -1.76
C ARG A 54 -6.90 -20.57 -1.35
N ASN A 55 -5.69 -20.79 -1.89
CA ASN A 55 -4.54 -19.95 -1.57
C ASN A 55 -4.68 -18.52 -2.11
N MET A 56 -5.39 -18.36 -3.24
CA MET A 56 -5.68 -17.05 -3.81
C MET A 56 -6.67 -16.27 -2.95
N VAL A 57 -7.57 -16.93 -2.21
CA VAL A 57 -8.45 -16.25 -1.24
C VAL A 57 -7.62 -15.55 -0.15
N TYR A 58 -6.59 -16.23 0.40
CA TYR A 58 -5.68 -15.61 1.37
C TYR A 58 -4.90 -14.43 0.77
N ALA A 59 -4.44 -14.58 -0.48
CA ALA A 59 -3.76 -13.48 -1.19
C ALA A 59 -4.71 -12.29 -1.44
N MET A 60 -5.95 -12.52 -1.87
CA MET A 60 -6.97 -11.49 -2.08
C MET A 60 -7.29 -10.74 -0.78
N ARG A 61 -7.43 -11.47 0.34
CA ARG A 61 -7.61 -10.88 1.67
C ARG A 61 -6.41 -9.99 2.04
N TYR A 62 -5.19 -10.50 1.87
CA TYR A 62 -3.97 -9.75 2.14
C TYR A 62 -3.90 -8.47 1.32
N TRP A 63 -4.07 -8.56 -0.01
CA TRP A 63 -3.98 -7.39 -0.89
C TRP A 63 -5.06 -6.35 -0.58
N SER A 64 -6.30 -6.78 -0.32
CA SER A 64 -7.38 -5.88 0.07
C SER A 64 -7.02 -5.09 1.34
N ARG A 65 -6.35 -5.71 2.31
CA ARG A 65 -5.87 -5.02 3.51
C ARG A 65 -4.65 -4.15 3.21
N ALA A 66 -3.70 -4.65 2.44
CA ALA A 66 -2.43 -3.98 2.17
C ALA A 66 -2.64 -2.65 1.40
N PHE A 67 -3.55 -2.65 0.43
CA PHE A 67 -4.02 -1.47 -0.30
C PHE A 67 -5.00 -0.58 0.49
N LYS A 68 -5.23 -0.87 1.79
CA LYS A 68 -6.14 -0.12 2.67
C LYS A 68 -7.60 -0.11 2.21
N LEU A 69 -8.00 -1.11 1.42
CA LEU A 69 -9.38 -1.28 0.96
C LEU A 69 -10.26 -1.99 1.99
N THR A 70 -9.64 -2.71 2.93
CA THR A 70 -10.34 -3.34 4.05
C THR A 70 -9.59 -3.09 5.36
N LYS A 71 -10.33 -3.07 6.46
CA LYS A 71 -9.76 -3.19 7.81
C LYS A 71 -10.26 -4.48 8.46
N GLU A 72 -9.35 -5.14 9.17
CA GLU A 72 -9.70 -6.32 9.95
C GLU A 72 -10.13 -5.93 11.37
N HIS A 73 -11.11 -6.64 11.92
CA HIS A 73 -11.62 -6.42 13.26
C HIS A 73 -12.04 -7.74 13.93
N ASP A 74 -12.11 -7.72 15.26
CA ASP A 74 -12.55 -8.87 16.05
C ASP A 74 -14.00 -9.26 15.72
N HIS A 75 -14.28 -10.56 15.77
CA HIS A 75 -15.64 -11.08 15.72
C HIS A 75 -16.45 -10.58 16.93
N GLU A 76 -17.76 -10.40 16.76
CA GLU A 76 -18.63 -9.93 17.85
C GLU A 76 -18.71 -10.94 19.00
N ASP A 77 -18.76 -12.23 18.69
CA ASP A 77 -18.55 -13.33 19.66
C ASP A 77 -17.08 -13.39 20.13
N PRO A 78 -16.77 -13.10 21.41
CA PRO A 78 -15.41 -13.13 21.95
C PRO A 78 -14.75 -14.51 21.93
N LYS A 79 -15.52 -15.59 21.75
CA LYS A 79 -14.99 -16.95 21.63
C LYS A 79 -14.34 -17.18 20.26
N GLN A 80 -14.78 -16.45 19.24
CA GLN A 80 -14.21 -16.52 17.92
C GLN A 80 -12.98 -15.62 17.83
N ARG A 81 -11.83 -16.24 17.56
CA ARG A 81 -10.55 -15.52 17.42
C ARG A 81 -10.28 -15.03 16.00
N ALA A 82 -11.07 -15.49 15.03
CA ALA A 82 -10.89 -15.13 13.64
C ALA A 82 -11.27 -13.65 13.43
N GLN A 83 -10.40 -12.91 12.73
CA GLN A 83 -10.69 -11.54 12.35
C GLN A 83 -11.63 -11.52 11.15
N LEU A 84 -12.66 -10.68 11.23
CA LEU A 84 -13.53 -10.32 10.11
C LEU A 84 -12.92 -9.16 9.33
N ALA A 85 -13.41 -8.91 8.11
CA ALA A 85 -13.01 -7.79 7.28
C ALA A 85 -14.18 -6.84 7.06
N ALA A 86 -13.91 -5.53 7.06
CA ALA A 86 -14.88 -4.50 6.69
C ALA A 86 -14.29 -3.62 5.57
N PRO A 87 -15.07 -3.27 4.53
CA PRO A 87 -14.61 -2.38 3.46
C PRO A 87 -14.39 -0.97 3.99
N THR A 88 -13.29 -0.33 3.62
CA THR A 88 -13.05 1.08 3.95
C THR A 88 -13.87 2.00 3.07
N TRP A 89 -14.06 3.25 3.51
CA TRP A 89 -14.72 4.27 2.68
C TRP A 89 -13.94 4.53 1.37
N ARG A 90 -12.60 4.45 1.40
CA ARG A 90 -11.77 4.54 0.19
C ARG A 90 -12.07 3.41 -0.80
N ALA A 91 -12.36 2.19 -0.33
CA ALA A 91 -12.78 1.10 -1.20
C ALA A 91 -14.15 1.33 -1.80
N ARG A 92 -15.10 1.88 -1.02
CA ARG A 92 -16.42 2.30 -1.52
C ARG A 92 -16.30 3.38 -2.60
N TRP A 93 -15.42 4.34 -2.40
CA TRP A 93 -15.15 5.40 -3.35
C TRP A 93 -14.51 4.88 -4.64
N LEU A 94 -13.56 3.94 -4.55
CA LEU A 94 -12.83 3.45 -5.72
C LEU A 94 -13.57 2.33 -6.48
N LEU A 95 -14.03 1.30 -5.78
CA LEU A 95 -14.30 -0.03 -6.36
C LEU A 95 -15.78 -0.42 -6.48
N ASP A 96 -16.71 0.36 -5.91
CA ASP A 96 -18.14 0.11 -6.08
C ASP A 96 -18.57 0.33 -7.53
N GLU A 97 -19.70 -0.24 -7.94
CA GLU A 97 -20.19 -0.13 -9.32
C GLU A 97 -20.46 1.32 -9.72
N ASP A 98 -20.84 2.16 -8.75
CA ASP A 98 -21.00 3.61 -8.87
C ASP A 98 -19.81 4.40 -8.29
N GLY A 99 -18.64 3.77 -8.17
CA GLY A 99 -17.39 4.37 -7.70
C GLY A 99 -16.60 5.10 -8.78
N ALA A 100 -15.37 5.49 -8.44
CA ALA A 100 -14.42 6.20 -9.30
C ALA A 100 -13.97 5.33 -10.49
N ASP A 101 -13.51 4.11 -10.20
CA ASP A 101 -12.94 3.21 -11.21
C ASP A 101 -13.10 1.75 -10.75
N PRO A 102 -14.31 1.17 -10.93
CA PRO A 102 -14.67 -0.13 -10.36
C PRO A 102 -13.78 -1.27 -10.88
N TYR A 103 -13.28 -1.13 -12.11
CA TYR A 103 -12.54 -2.16 -12.84
C TYR A 103 -11.03 -1.85 -12.96
N LEU A 104 -10.56 -0.73 -12.42
CA LEU A 104 -9.17 -0.28 -12.47
C LEU A 104 -8.66 -0.12 -13.92
N GLU A 105 -9.47 0.53 -14.75
CA GLU A 105 -9.15 0.82 -16.15
C GLU A 105 -8.28 2.06 -16.31
N ASP A 106 -8.30 2.99 -15.34
CA ASP A 106 -7.43 4.15 -15.32
C ASP A 106 -6.07 3.82 -14.68
N THR A 107 -4.98 4.15 -15.37
CA THR A 107 -3.62 3.99 -14.82
C THR A 107 -3.41 4.82 -13.55
N GLY A 108 -4.10 5.95 -13.41
CA GLY A 108 -4.15 6.75 -12.18
C GLY A 108 -4.64 5.97 -10.97
N SER A 109 -5.62 5.07 -11.12
CA SER A 109 -6.12 4.20 -10.05
C SER A 109 -5.05 3.22 -9.57
N LEU A 110 -4.25 2.69 -10.50
CA LEU A 110 -3.13 1.81 -10.17
C LEU A 110 -2.01 2.56 -9.44
N TRP A 111 -1.71 3.80 -9.84
CA TRP A 111 -0.78 4.68 -9.12
C TRP A 111 -1.29 5.02 -7.71
N LEU A 112 -2.58 5.29 -7.57
CA LEU A 112 -3.23 5.56 -6.29
C LEU A 112 -3.16 4.33 -5.36
N LEU A 113 -3.46 3.14 -5.87
CA LEU A 113 -3.31 1.89 -5.11
C LEU A 113 -1.85 1.65 -4.71
N HIS A 114 -0.90 1.91 -5.61
CA HIS A 114 0.53 1.82 -5.29
C HIS A 114 0.91 2.79 -4.16
N TRP A 115 0.40 4.02 -4.17
CA TRP A 115 0.57 4.97 -3.06
C TRP A 115 -0.02 4.41 -1.76
N TRP A 116 -1.26 3.94 -1.76
CA TRP A 116 -1.91 3.39 -0.56
C TRP A 116 -1.22 2.14 -0.03
N LEU A 117 -0.61 1.32 -0.90
CA LEU A 117 0.20 0.17 -0.48
C LEU A 117 1.37 0.62 0.40
N LEU A 118 2.09 1.66 -0.04
CA LEU A 118 3.29 2.17 0.62
C LEU A 118 2.99 3.16 1.75
N SER A 119 1.82 3.80 1.74
CA SER A 119 1.45 4.83 2.72
C SER A 119 1.31 4.25 4.13
N ALA A 120 1.80 5.04 5.08
CA ALA A 120 1.53 4.91 6.51
C ALA A 120 0.69 6.13 6.91
N ASP A 121 -0.64 5.99 6.87
CA ASP A 121 -1.57 7.11 7.04
C ASP A 121 -1.57 7.66 8.49
N SER A 122 -1.19 6.83 9.46
CA SER A 122 -1.03 7.19 10.87
C SER A 122 -0.23 6.13 11.62
N PRO A 123 0.20 6.36 12.88
CA PRO A 123 0.78 5.32 13.73
C PRO A 123 -0.11 4.07 13.89
N ALA A 124 -1.43 4.22 13.70
CA ALA A 124 -2.41 3.14 13.74
C ALA A 124 -2.66 2.47 12.37
N ALA A 125 -2.21 3.07 11.27
CA ALA A 125 -2.44 2.62 9.90
C ALA A 125 -1.12 2.48 9.13
N LYS A 126 -0.27 1.56 9.62
CA LYS A 126 1.03 1.25 9.03
C LYS A 126 0.92 0.56 7.66
N CYS A 127 2.01 0.58 6.91
CA CYS A 127 2.18 -0.20 5.69
C CYS A 127 2.26 -1.71 6.01
N TRP A 128 1.44 -2.52 5.34
CA TRP A 128 1.38 -3.99 5.50
C TRP A 128 2.33 -4.75 4.56
N ALA A 129 3.14 -4.02 3.78
CA ALA A 129 4.05 -4.54 2.78
C ALA A 129 5.49 -4.04 3.07
N PRO A 130 6.12 -4.49 4.17
CA PRO A 130 7.44 -4.01 4.59
C PRO A 130 8.52 -4.20 3.51
N SER A 131 8.50 -5.33 2.81
CA SER A 131 9.41 -5.59 1.68
C SER A 131 9.25 -4.57 0.56
N TRP A 132 8.03 -4.12 0.26
CA TRP A 132 7.77 -3.04 -0.69
C TRP A 132 8.26 -1.70 -0.14
N TYR A 133 7.95 -1.38 1.12
CA TYR A 133 8.38 -0.13 1.73
C TYR A 133 9.89 0.04 1.70
N VAL A 134 10.65 -0.99 2.13
CA VAL A 134 12.11 -0.98 2.09
C VAL A 134 12.60 -0.82 0.65
N THR A 135 12.04 -1.58 -0.29
CA THR A 135 12.45 -1.57 -1.70
C THR A 135 12.25 -0.19 -2.36
N PHE A 136 11.15 0.49 -2.07
CA PHE A 136 10.85 1.80 -2.66
C PHE A 136 11.50 2.97 -1.90
N ASN A 137 11.49 2.94 -0.57
CA ASN A 137 11.91 4.10 0.24
C ASN A 137 13.38 4.06 0.67
N LEU A 138 13.93 2.87 0.94
CA LEU A 138 15.22 2.72 1.62
C LEU A 138 16.31 2.07 0.75
N ALA A 139 15.93 1.26 -0.24
CA ALA A 139 16.89 0.55 -1.07
C ALA A 139 17.65 1.50 -2.01
N PRO A 140 18.94 1.22 -2.30
CA PRO A 140 19.72 2.02 -3.24
C PRO A 140 19.11 1.99 -4.65
N ARG A 141 19.27 3.09 -5.40
CA ARG A 141 18.73 3.25 -6.77
C ARG A 141 19.54 2.48 -7.85
N SER A 142 20.44 1.58 -7.46
CA SER A 142 21.29 0.80 -8.36
C SER A 142 20.58 -0.47 -8.88
N ARG A 143 21.18 -1.13 -9.89
CA ARG A 143 20.77 -2.47 -10.31
C ARG A 143 21.02 -3.46 -9.16
N VAL A 144 20.07 -4.36 -8.94
CA VAL A 144 20.16 -5.40 -7.90
C VAL A 144 19.64 -6.74 -8.41
N THR A 145 20.27 -7.83 -8.00
CA THR A 145 19.69 -9.17 -8.11
C THR A 145 18.59 -9.38 -7.07
N ALA A 146 17.72 -10.37 -7.28
CA ALA A 146 16.73 -10.75 -6.26
C ALA A 146 17.39 -11.14 -4.91
N ALA A 147 18.53 -11.84 -4.96
CA ALA A 147 19.26 -12.23 -3.76
C ALA A 147 19.84 -11.02 -3.00
N GLU A 148 20.35 -10.01 -3.71
CA GLU A 148 20.81 -8.76 -3.08
C GLU A 148 19.66 -7.98 -2.46
N LEU A 149 18.51 -7.90 -3.13
CA LEU A 149 17.34 -7.24 -2.58
C LEU A 149 16.82 -7.94 -1.32
N THR A 150 16.78 -9.28 -1.30
CA THR A 150 16.48 -10.07 -0.10
C THR A 150 17.43 -9.72 1.04
N ARG A 151 18.75 -9.66 0.78
CA ARG A 151 19.74 -9.29 1.82
C ARG A 151 19.53 -7.88 2.34
N VAL A 152 19.19 -6.91 1.48
CA VAL A 152 18.90 -5.53 1.90
C VAL A 152 17.69 -5.49 2.82
N ILE A 153 16.60 -6.18 2.46
CA ILE A 153 15.38 -6.23 3.29
C ILE A 153 15.66 -6.93 4.61
N THR A 154 16.32 -8.09 4.59
CA THR A 154 16.71 -8.83 5.80
C THR A 154 17.53 -7.95 6.74
N ARG A 155 18.55 -7.26 6.22
CA ARG A 155 19.38 -6.36 7.03
C ARG A 155 18.53 -5.25 7.67
N GLN A 156 17.69 -4.58 6.90
CA GLN A 156 16.85 -3.48 7.41
C GLN A 156 15.89 -3.96 8.50
N VAL A 157 15.29 -5.15 8.34
CA VAL A 157 14.43 -5.75 9.36
C VAL A 157 15.24 -6.10 10.60
N HIS A 158 16.42 -6.72 10.45
CA HIS A 158 17.24 -7.15 11.58
C HIS A 158 17.83 -5.99 12.39
N GLU A 159 18.14 -4.87 11.73
CA GLU A 159 18.66 -3.66 12.37
C GLU A 159 17.56 -2.87 13.10
N THR A 160 16.28 -3.02 12.70
CA THR A 160 15.16 -2.23 13.23
C THR A 160 14.35 -2.98 14.29
N PHE A 161 14.16 -4.29 14.14
CA PHE A 161 13.27 -5.09 14.98
C PHE A 161 14.06 -6.12 15.82
N PRO A 162 13.58 -6.46 17.03
CA PRO A 162 14.26 -7.47 17.85
C PRO A 162 14.17 -8.86 17.21
N GLU A 163 15.19 -9.69 17.47
CA GLU A 163 15.36 -11.02 16.86
C GLU A 163 14.13 -11.92 16.97
N LYS A 164 13.41 -11.87 18.10
CA LYS A 164 12.18 -12.64 18.34
C LYS A 164 11.06 -12.38 17.32
N ASP A 165 11.08 -11.22 16.66
CA ASP A 165 10.06 -10.78 15.70
C ASP A 165 10.55 -10.91 14.25
N TRP A 166 11.78 -11.40 14.01
CA TRP A 166 12.31 -11.59 12.66
C TRP A 166 11.48 -12.61 11.86
N PRO A 167 11.12 -12.31 10.60
CA PRO A 167 10.44 -13.25 9.73
C PRO A 167 11.39 -14.36 9.27
N ALA A 168 10.83 -15.51 8.87
CA ALA A 168 11.61 -16.53 8.19
C ALA A 168 12.22 -15.99 6.88
N ALA A 169 13.47 -16.35 6.59
CA ALA A 169 14.20 -15.86 5.42
C ALA A 169 13.47 -16.15 4.10
N GLU A 170 12.81 -17.30 4.01
CA GLU A 170 12.01 -17.71 2.86
C GLU A 170 10.80 -16.78 2.64
N SER A 171 10.26 -16.17 3.70
CA SER A 171 9.15 -15.23 3.58
C SER A 171 9.60 -13.93 2.90
N ILE A 172 10.78 -13.42 3.26
CA ILE A 172 11.37 -12.24 2.59
C ILE A 172 11.67 -12.58 1.12
N SER A 173 12.24 -13.76 0.84
CA SER A 173 12.51 -14.16 -0.54
C SER A 173 11.22 -14.25 -1.37
N ARG A 174 10.14 -14.79 -0.80
CA ARG A 174 8.82 -14.85 -1.47
C ARG A 174 8.23 -13.46 -1.72
N ASP A 175 8.42 -12.52 -0.80
CA ASP A 175 8.00 -11.13 -1.00
C ASP A 175 8.76 -10.48 -2.17
N VAL A 176 10.07 -10.67 -2.24
CA VAL A 176 10.91 -10.16 -3.33
C VAL A 176 10.46 -10.72 -4.68
N ASP A 177 10.23 -12.04 -4.76
CA ASP A 177 9.72 -12.67 -5.99
C ASP A 177 8.35 -12.11 -6.38
N CYS A 178 7.48 -11.87 -5.40
CA CYS A 178 6.15 -11.32 -5.63
C CYS A 178 6.19 -9.85 -6.08
N LEU A 179 7.06 -9.04 -5.47
CA LEU A 179 7.31 -7.64 -5.86
C LEU A 179 7.81 -7.55 -7.29
N ILE A 180 8.76 -8.41 -7.67
CA ILE A 180 9.26 -8.50 -9.04
C ILE A 180 8.11 -8.89 -9.97
N LYS A 181 7.32 -9.92 -9.65
CA LYS A 181 6.15 -10.32 -10.47
C LYS A 181 5.13 -9.20 -10.63
N MET A 182 4.96 -8.36 -9.59
CA MET A 182 3.98 -7.29 -9.55
C MET A 182 4.35 -6.12 -10.46
N TYR A 183 5.63 -5.72 -10.51
CA TYR A 183 6.06 -4.50 -11.21
C TYR A 183 6.98 -4.72 -12.41
N ALA A 184 7.72 -5.83 -12.46
CA ALA A 184 8.77 -5.97 -13.45
C ALA A 184 8.20 -6.29 -14.83
N SER A 185 8.53 -5.46 -15.81
CA SER A 185 8.43 -5.82 -17.22
C SER A 185 9.72 -6.51 -17.67
N ASP A 186 9.58 -7.60 -18.42
CA ASP A 186 10.71 -8.24 -19.07
C ASP A 186 10.95 -7.58 -20.44
N GLN A 187 12.09 -6.93 -20.64
CA GLN A 187 12.43 -6.36 -21.94
C GLN A 187 12.78 -7.44 -22.98
N GLU A 188 13.07 -8.67 -22.55
CA GLU A 188 13.48 -9.76 -23.43
C GLU A 188 12.31 -10.68 -23.85
N LEU A 189 11.10 -10.46 -23.31
CA LEU A 189 9.92 -11.18 -23.76
C LEU A 189 9.38 -10.54 -25.04
N ASN A 190 9.21 -11.36 -26.07
CA ASN A 190 8.56 -10.94 -27.31
C ASN A 190 7.10 -10.52 -27.00
N PRO A 191 6.69 -9.26 -27.25
CA PRO A 191 5.32 -8.77 -27.01
C PRO A 191 4.24 -9.51 -27.81
N LEU A 192 4.64 -10.26 -28.84
CA LEU A 192 3.75 -11.08 -29.66
C LEU A 192 3.71 -12.55 -29.20
N SER A 193 4.45 -12.91 -28.15
CA SER A 193 4.40 -14.26 -27.59
C SER A 193 3.12 -14.43 -26.75
N PRO A 194 2.42 -15.58 -26.84
CA PRO A 194 1.24 -15.85 -26.01
C PRO A 194 1.50 -15.67 -24.50
N GLY A 195 2.73 -15.94 -24.04
CA GLY A 195 3.15 -15.74 -22.66
C GLY A 195 3.18 -14.27 -22.20
N SER A 196 3.36 -13.31 -23.11
CA SER A 196 3.37 -11.87 -22.78
C SER A 196 1.98 -11.33 -22.39
N PHE A 197 0.90 -11.90 -22.95
CA PHE A 197 -0.48 -11.60 -22.56
C PHE A 197 -0.82 -12.27 -21.21
N GLU A 198 -0.38 -13.52 -21.01
CA GLU A 198 -0.45 -14.18 -19.69
C GLU A 198 0.33 -13.39 -18.63
N ASP A 199 1.43 -12.75 -19.01
CA ASP A 199 2.25 -11.89 -18.14
C ASP A 199 1.58 -10.55 -17.79
N LEU A 200 0.80 -9.93 -18.68
CA LEU A 200 -0.06 -8.79 -18.34
C LEU A 200 -1.22 -9.23 -17.43
N LEU A 201 -1.75 -10.43 -17.64
CA LEU A 201 -2.72 -11.06 -16.72
C LEU A 201 -2.12 -11.38 -15.34
N MET A 202 -0.80 -11.33 -15.17
CA MET A 202 -0.16 -11.58 -13.86
C MET A 202 -0.36 -10.43 -12.88
N SER A 203 -0.29 -9.16 -13.33
CA SER A 203 -0.49 -7.99 -12.47
C SER A 203 -0.68 -6.69 -13.26
N PRO A 204 -1.76 -5.92 -13.04
CA PRO A 204 -1.97 -4.63 -13.71
C PRO A 204 -0.90 -3.59 -13.32
N PHE A 205 -0.23 -3.76 -12.17
CA PHE A 205 0.81 -2.83 -11.70
C PHE A 205 2.08 -2.82 -12.57
N ARG A 206 2.22 -3.73 -13.53
CA ARG A 206 3.31 -3.67 -14.53
C ARG A 206 3.16 -2.46 -15.45
N GLU A 207 1.94 -1.97 -15.67
CA GLU A 207 1.66 -0.77 -16.49
C GLU A 207 2.31 0.49 -15.90
N LEU A 208 2.57 0.52 -14.59
CA LEU A 208 3.26 1.64 -13.94
C LEU A 208 4.71 1.81 -14.43
N GLY A 209 5.27 0.76 -15.06
CA GLY A 209 6.62 0.78 -15.62
C GLY A 209 7.68 1.11 -14.58
N LEU A 210 7.49 0.71 -13.31
CA LEU A 210 8.36 1.09 -12.20
C LEU A 210 9.65 0.27 -12.14
N LEU A 211 9.62 -0.99 -12.58
CA LEU A 211 10.73 -1.93 -12.47
C LEU A 211 10.97 -2.62 -13.81
N GLU A 212 12.23 -2.78 -14.20
CA GLU A 212 12.60 -3.52 -15.41
C GLU A 212 13.70 -4.55 -15.10
N GLY A 213 13.62 -5.69 -15.79
CA GLY A 213 14.62 -6.76 -15.71
C GLY A 213 15.63 -6.69 -16.84
N GLN A 214 16.88 -7.07 -16.56
CA GLN A 214 17.93 -7.25 -17.56
C GLN A 214 18.71 -8.53 -17.32
N GLY A 215 19.03 -9.24 -18.41
CA GLY A 215 19.72 -10.53 -18.38
C GLY A 215 18.79 -11.70 -18.05
N LYS A 216 19.37 -12.90 -17.96
CA LYS A 216 18.64 -14.16 -17.78
C LYS A 216 19.15 -14.97 -16.59
N GLY A 217 18.31 -15.88 -16.11
CA GLY A 217 18.68 -16.85 -15.07
C GLY A 217 19.06 -16.20 -13.75
N LYS A 218 20.06 -16.76 -13.06
CA LYS A 218 20.49 -16.33 -11.72
C LYS A 218 21.22 -14.98 -11.69
N GLU A 219 21.77 -14.55 -12.84
CA GLU A 219 22.45 -13.26 -12.98
C GLU A 219 21.48 -12.14 -13.39
N ARG A 220 20.18 -12.44 -13.46
CA ARG A 220 19.16 -11.46 -13.79
C ARG A 220 19.12 -10.35 -12.74
N THR A 221 19.24 -9.12 -13.22
CA THR A 221 19.20 -7.92 -12.39
C THR A 221 17.93 -7.12 -12.66
N TRP A 222 17.53 -6.37 -11.66
CA TRP A 222 16.35 -5.52 -11.66
C TRP A 222 16.76 -4.10 -11.31
N ARG A 223 16.13 -3.12 -11.97
CA ARG A 223 16.33 -1.71 -11.64
C ARG A 223 15.05 -0.93 -11.76
N PHE A 224 14.94 0.11 -10.94
CA PHE A 224 13.90 1.10 -11.13
C PHE A 224 14.14 1.87 -12.43
N THR A 225 13.05 2.15 -13.13
CA THR A 225 13.08 3.01 -14.31
C THR A 225 13.24 4.47 -13.87
N ASN A 226 13.85 5.28 -14.73
CA ASN A 226 14.09 6.72 -14.51
C ASN A 226 13.43 7.59 -15.60
N GLY A 227 12.48 7.02 -16.34
CA GLY A 227 11.78 7.71 -17.41
C GLY A 227 10.65 8.59 -16.86
N ALA A 228 10.18 9.52 -17.69
CA ALA A 228 9.03 10.35 -17.37
C ALA A 228 7.78 9.48 -17.09
N ARG A 229 7.02 9.84 -16.07
CA ARG A 229 5.77 9.16 -15.67
C ARG A 229 4.57 9.72 -16.43
N SER A 230 4.53 9.55 -17.75
CA SER A 230 3.45 10.11 -18.59
C SER A 230 2.07 9.50 -18.32
N ASN A 231 2.02 8.31 -17.72
CA ASN A 231 0.80 7.62 -17.31
C ASN A 231 0.44 7.84 -15.82
N LEU A 232 1.10 8.78 -15.14
CA LEU A 232 0.73 9.23 -13.80
C LEU A 232 0.02 10.58 -13.92
N PRO A 233 -1.31 10.65 -13.66
CA PRO A 233 -2.03 11.92 -13.63
C PRO A 233 -1.46 12.87 -12.57
N ALA A 234 -1.35 14.15 -12.93
CA ALA A 234 -0.84 15.18 -12.03
C ALA A 234 -1.71 15.32 -10.76
N SER A 235 -3.01 15.09 -10.87
CA SER A 235 -3.99 15.07 -9.77
C SER A 235 -3.68 13.98 -8.74
N VAL A 236 -3.35 12.77 -9.19
CA VAL A 236 -2.94 11.64 -8.32
C VAL A 236 -1.61 11.93 -7.62
N LEU A 237 -0.66 12.55 -8.32
CA LEU A 237 0.58 13.00 -7.68
C LEU A 237 0.33 14.09 -6.63
N ALA A 238 -0.47 15.10 -6.95
CA ALA A 238 -0.82 16.18 -6.03
C ALA A 238 -1.57 15.64 -4.80
N TYR A 239 -2.49 14.70 -4.99
CA TYR A 239 -3.12 13.94 -3.91
C TYR A 239 -2.06 13.32 -2.99
N ALA A 240 -1.10 12.56 -3.54
CA ALA A 240 -0.06 11.92 -2.74
C ALA A 240 0.83 12.93 -2.00
N CYS A 241 1.15 14.07 -2.63
CA CYS A 241 1.92 15.15 -1.99
C CYS A 241 1.18 15.76 -0.80
N LEU A 242 -0.11 16.03 -0.94
CA LEU A 242 -0.94 16.59 0.12
C LEU A 242 -1.26 15.56 1.22
N ASP A 243 -1.53 14.31 0.85
CA ASP A 243 -1.71 13.18 1.78
C ASP A 243 -0.43 12.93 2.60
N TYR A 244 0.76 13.07 1.99
CA TYR A 244 2.02 13.06 2.74
C TYR A 244 2.17 14.29 3.66
N ALA A 245 1.81 15.49 3.19
CA ALA A 245 1.86 16.70 3.99
C ALA A 245 0.92 16.64 5.20
N ALA A 246 -0.22 15.96 5.08
CA ALA A 246 -1.21 15.76 6.14
C ALA A 246 -0.66 15.01 7.36
N ARG A 247 0.44 14.25 7.18
CA ARG A 247 1.15 13.60 8.30
C ARG A 247 1.84 14.59 9.24
N PHE A 248 2.10 15.81 8.77
CA PHE A 248 2.81 16.85 9.52
C PHE A 248 1.94 18.08 9.79
N HIS A 249 0.87 18.29 9.01
CA HIS A 249 0.01 19.47 9.08
C HIS A 249 -1.47 19.07 9.06
N SER A 250 -2.24 19.54 10.03
CA SER A 250 -3.71 19.37 10.08
C SER A 250 -4.48 20.61 9.57
N SER A 251 -3.78 21.66 9.16
CA SER A 251 -4.34 22.93 8.69
C SER A 251 -3.37 23.58 7.69
N ALA A 252 -3.64 24.82 7.29
CA ALA A 252 -2.81 25.61 6.38
C ALA A 252 -1.31 25.49 6.68
N GLY A 253 -0.49 25.38 5.63
CA GLY A 253 0.93 25.13 5.78
C GLY A 253 1.67 25.04 4.46
N SER A 254 2.87 24.48 4.52
CA SER A 254 3.68 24.24 3.34
C SER A 254 4.64 23.09 3.54
N ILE A 255 4.94 22.37 2.46
CA ILE A 255 5.99 21.34 2.42
C ILE A 255 6.94 21.60 1.26
N SER A 256 8.24 21.47 1.48
CA SER A 256 9.21 21.68 0.41
C SER A 256 9.16 20.56 -0.62
N VAL A 257 9.36 20.89 -1.90
CA VAL A 257 9.36 19.89 -2.99
C VAL A 257 10.56 18.94 -2.84
N ALA A 258 11.68 19.41 -2.30
CA ALA A 258 12.82 18.57 -1.95
C ALA A 258 12.45 17.45 -0.95
N ARG A 259 11.63 17.76 0.07
CA ARG A 259 11.11 16.73 1.00
C ARG A 259 10.17 15.76 0.28
N LEU A 260 9.24 16.27 -0.53
CA LEU A 260 8.34 15.44 -1.34
C LEU A 260 9.09 14.50 -2.29
N ALA A 261 10.26 14.91 -2.79
CA ALA A 261 11.07 14.15 -3.73
C ALA A 261 11.92 13.06 -3.05
N GLU A 262 12.55 13.36 -1.92
CA GLU A 262 13.66 12.55 -1.40
C GLU A 262 13.42 11.94 -0.02
N GLU A 263 12.46 12.45 0.77
CA GLU A 263 12.18 11.94 2.12
C GLU A 263 11.55 10.53 2.08
N GLU A 264 11.83 9.74 3.11
CA GLU A 264 11.27 8.40 3.24
C GLU A 264 9.74 8.44 3.34
N GLY A 265 9.08 7.58 2.55
CA GLY A 265 7.63 7.52 2.48
C GLY A 265 7.00 8.64 1.67
N ALA A 266 7.79 9.55 1.08
CA ALA A 266 7.31 10.65 0.26
C ALA A 266 7.05 10.23 -1.20
N PRO A 267 6.23 10.98 -1.96
CA PRO A 267 5.81 10.60 -3.32
C PRO A 267 6.96 10.39 -4.31
N GLY A 268 8.06 11.15 -4.22
CA GLY A 268 9.19 10.97 -5.13
C GLY A 268 9.90 9.63 -4.95
N ARG A 269 9.94 9.09 -3.73
CA ARG A 269 10.45 7.73 -3.46
C ARG A 269 9.48 6.66 -3.95
N ALA A 270 8.18 6.82 -3.67
CA ALA A 270 7.13 5.90 -4.07
C ALA A 270 7.02 5.80 -5.61
N PHE A 271 6.84 6.93 -6.29
CA PHE A 271 6.62 6.98 -7.74
C PHE A 271 7.91 7.02 -8.56
N ARG A 272 9.08 7.02 -7.90
CA ARG A 272 10.39 7.12 -8.54
C ARG A 272 10.49 8.35 -9.44
N MET A 273 10.17 9.51 -8.87
CA MET A 273 10.18 10.81 -9.55
C MET A 273 11.21 11.75 -8.92
N ARG A 274 11.81 12.59 -9.75
CA ARG A 274 12.75 13.62 -9.32
C ARG A 274 12.01 14.94 -9.01
N GLU A 275 12.64 15.78 -8.20
CA GLU A 275 12.10 17.09 -7.82
C GLU A 275 11.61 17.95 -9.00
N PRO A 276 12.31 18.06 -10.15
CA PRO A 276 11.81 18.84 -11.29
C PRO A 276 10.52 18.28 -11.89
N GLU A 277 10.35 16.96 -11.90
CA GLU A 277 9.15 16.29 -12.43
C GLU A 277 7.95 16.53 -11.51
N ILE A 278 8.18 16.44 -10.20
CA ILE A 278 7.17 16.74 -9.19
C ILE A 278 6.78 18.22 -9.25
N THR A 279 7.76 19.12 -9.37
CA THR A 279 7.52 20.57 -9.50
C THR A 279 6.60 20.85 -10.67
N LYS A 280 6.94 20.35 -11.87
CA LYS A 280 6.16 20.57 -13.09
C LYS A 280 4.72 20.07 -12.97
N ALA A 281 4.52 18.91 -12.34
CA ALA A 281 3.18 18.36 -12.15
C ALA A 281 2.36 19.13 -11.10
N ILE A 282 3.00 19.63 -10.04
CA ILE A 282 2.34 20.53 -9.07
C ILE A 282 1.95 21.86 -9.75
N GLU A 283 2.81 22.43 -10.58
CA GLU A 283 2.51 23.67 -11.34
C GLU A 283 1.26 23.54 -12.21
N SER A 284 1.07 22.38 -12.86
CA SER A 284 -0.14 22.13 -13.64
C SER A 284 -1.42 22.03 -12.80
N ILE A 285 -1.32 21.68 -11.52
CA ILE A 285 -2.48 21.56 -10.61
C ILE A 285 -2.78 22.89 -9.93
N VAL A 286 -1.75 23.60 -9.46
CA VAL A 286 -1.91 24.89 -8.77
C VAL A 286 -2.67 25.92 -9.62
N SER A 287 -2.58 25.84 -10.94
CA SER A 287 -3.28 26.74 -11.87
C SER A 287 -4.81 26.69 -11.72
N ASP A 288 -5.37 25.51 -11.43
CA ASP A 288 -6.81 25.29 -11.31
C ASP A 288 -7.30 25.24 -9.85
N HIS A 289 -6.37 25.23 -8.89
CA HIS A 289 -6.67 25.14 -7.46
C HIS A 289 -6.09 26.34 -6.68
N PRO A 290 -6.84 27.44 -6.50
CA PRO A 290 -6.33 28.69 -5.92
C PRO A 290 -5.89 28.58 -4.45
N ARG A 291 -6.37 27.56 -3.75
CA ARG A 291 -5.97 27.22 -2.36
C ARG A 291 -4.59 26.58 -2.28
N LEU A 292 -3.97 26.28 -3.41
CA LEU A 292 -2.62 25.77 -3.53
C LEU A 292 -1.73 26.80 -4.20
N GLN A 293 -0.48 26.90 -3.77
CA GLN A 293 0.50 27.78 -4.39
C GLN A 293 1.86 27.09 -4.38
N LEU A 294 2.61 27.22 -5.48
CA LEU A 294 4.02 26.88 -5.49
C LEU A 294 4.81 28.15 -5.18
N VAL A 295 5.50 28.17 -4.04
CA VAL A 295 6.27 29.31 -3.57
C VAL A 295 7.76 29.00 -3.66
N GLU A 296 8.54 29.95 -4.18
CA GLU A 296 10.01 29.85 -4.20
C GLU A 296 10.61 30.87 -3.24
N ALA A 297 11.40 30.40 -2.27
CA ALA A 297 12.10 31.23 -1.31
C ALA A 297 13.53 30.69 -1.10
N LEU A 298 14.54 31.57 -1.19
CA LEU A 298 15.95 31.21 -0.99
C LEU A 298 16.43 30.00 -1.84
N GLY A 299 15.90 29.87 -3.07
CA GLY A 299 16.24 28.76 -3.98
C GLY A 299 15.57 27.42 -3.64
N GLN A 300 14.64 27.39 -2.69
CA GLN A 300 13.83 26.22 -2.37
C GLN A 300 12.38 26.44 -2.77
N ARG A 301 11.79 25.45 -3.46
CA ARG A 301 10.37 25.45 -3.80
C ARG A 301 9.57 24.70 -2.74
N SER A 302 8.40 25.23 -2.41
CA SER A 302 7.46 24.61 -1.48
C SER A 302 6.04 24.66 -2.01
N LEU A 303 5.32 23.56 -1.88
CA LEU A 303 3.88 23.51 -2.05
C LEU A 303 3.23 24.07 -0.80
N ARG A 304 2.59 25.24 -0.93
CA ARG A 304 1.77 25.89 0.10
C ARG A 304 0.31 25.54 -0.11
N PHE A 305 -0.40 25.34 0.99
CA PHE A 305 -1.83 25.05 1.03
C PHE A 305 -2.52 25.91 2.10
N GLU A 306 -3.71 26.41 1.78
CA GLU A 306 -4.46 27.35 2.65
C GLU A 306 -5.40 26.67 3.65
N ASP A 307 -5.70 25.37 3.46
CA ASP A 307 -6.58 24.57 4.31
C ASP A 307 -5.89 23.27 4.77
N ALA A 308 -6.63 22.40 5.47
CA ALA A 308 -6.16 21.06 5.80
C ALA A 308 -5.75 20.30 4.53
N PRO A 309 -4.49 19.84 4.41
CA PRO A 309 -4.00 19.24 3.18
C PRO A 309 -4.71 17.94 2.83
N GLN A 310 -5.21 17.18 3.81
CA GLN A 310 -5.97 15.96 3.54
C GLN A 310 -7.28 16.23 2.78
N ASP A 311 -8.00 17.29 3.14
CA ASP A 311 -9.27 17.64 2.50
C ASP A 311 -9.01 18.12 1.08
N LEU A 312 -7.99 18.97 0.89
CA LEU A 312 -7.51 19.40 -0.42
C LEU A 312 -7.07 18.23 -1.29
N ALA A 313 -6.38 17.24 -0.71
CA ALA A 313 -5.98 16.03 -1.43
C ALA A 313 -7.21 15.32 -1.99
N TRP A 314 -8.22 15.07 -1.15
CA TRP A 314 -9.46 14.42 -1.58
C TRP A 314 -10.26 15.23 -2.58
N ASP A 315 -10.27 16.57 -2.48
CA ASP A 315 -10.91 17.44 -3.45
C ASP A 315 -10.32 17.27 -4.85
N ILE A 316 -8.98 17.32 -4.97
CA ILE A 316 -8.27 17.15 -6.24
C ILE A 316 -8.43 15.74 -6.79
N LEU A 317 -8.34 14.73 -5.92
CA LEU A 317 -8.49 13.35 -6.35
C LEU A 317 -9.90 13.06 -6.82
N ASP A 318 -10.92 13.53 -6.10
CA ASP A 318 -12.32 13.29 -6.45
C ASP A 318 -12.72 14.05 -7.72
N GLU A 319 -12.19 15.25 -7.93
CA GLU A 319 -12.36 15.99 -9.20
C GLU A 319 -11.80 15.23 -10.40
N HIS A 320 -10.66 14.56 -10.25
CA HIS A 320 -10.08 13.74 -11.31
C HIS A 320 -11.00 12.59 -11.75
N TYR A 321 -11.82 12.05 -10.85
CA TYR A 321 -12.78 10.97 -11.13
C TYR A 321 -14.23 11.47 -11.21
N ASP A 322 -14.44 12.66 -11.78
CA ASP A 322 -15.76 13.25 -12.03
C ASP A 322 -16.63 13.44 -10.78
N HIS A 323 -16.00 13.86 -9.67
CA HIS A 323 -16.64 14.21 -8.41
C HIS A 323 -17.56 13.11 -7.85
N VAL A 324 -17.04 11.90 -7.68
CA VAL A 324 -17.77 10.74 -7.15
C VAL A 324 -18.52 11.07 -5.86
N ARG A 325 -17.91 11.82 -4.95
CA ARG A 325 -18.53 12.19 -3.66
C ARG A 325 -19.78 13.07 -3.80
N ARG A 326 -20.01 13.67 -4.97
CA ARG A 326 -21.20 14.49 -5.27
C ARG A 326 -22.34 13.70 -5.94
N ARG A 327 -22.14 12.41 -6.24
CA ARG A 327 -23.18 11.55 -6.79
C ARG A 327 -24.32 11.37 -5.79
N ASP A 328 -25.54 11.15 -6.31
CA ASP A 328 -26.72 11.00 -5.45
C ASP A 328 -26.52 9.85 -4.45
N ARG A 329 -26.78 10.12 -3.17
CA ARG A 329 -26.65 9.16 -2.05
C ARG A 329 -25.26 8.55 -1.88
N PHE A 330 -24.20 9.19 -2.36
CA PHE A 330 -22.85 8.75 -2.04
C PHE A 330 -22.58 8.98 -0.52
N PRO A 331 -22.18 7.96 0.25
CA PRO A 331 -22.06 8.06 1.70
C PRO A 331 -20.86 8.91 2.11
N THR A 332 -20.99 9.68 3.19
CA THR A 332 -19.81 10.32 3.80
C THR A 332 -18.94 9.29 4.53
N PRO A 333 -17.69 9.62 4.89
CA PRO A 333 -16.88 8.75 5.75
C PRO A 333 -17.58 8.38 7.07
N GLU A 334 -18.31 9.32 7.68
CA GLU A 334 -19.05 9.12 8.93
C GLU A 334 -20.20 8.13 8.76
N ASP A 335 -21.02 8.30 7.71
CA ASP A 335 -22.12 7.38 7.36
C ASP A 335 -21.58 5.96 7.14
N TRP A 336 -20.41 5.85 6.51
CA TRP A 336 -19.79 4.57 6.21
C TRP A 336 -19.25 3.87 7.46
N GLU A 337 -18.67 4.62 8.40
CA GLU A 337 -18.26 4.06 9.68
C GLU A 337 -19.44 3.63 10.56
N GLU A 338 -20.58 4.31 10.48
CA GLU A 338 -21.80 3.89 11.15
C GLU A 338 -22.33 2.58 10.56
N ARG A 339 -22.31 2.46 9.22
CA ARG A 339 -22.68 1.21 8.53
C ARG A 339 -21.74 0.05 8.85
N TYR A 340 -20.44 0.32 9.04
CA TYR A 340 -19.43 -0.69 9.35
C TYR A 340 -18.68 -0.39 10.66
N PRO A 341 -19.28 -0.65 11.84
CA PRO A 341 -18.68 -0.34 13.14
C PRO A 341 -17.32 -0.99 13.40
N GLY A 342 -17.03 -2.10 12.71
CA GLY A 342 -15.72 -2.77 12.73
C GLY A 342 -14.56 -1.86 12.32
N LEU A 343 -14.81 -0.83 11.50
CA LEU A 343 -13.80 0.15 11.08
C LEU A 343 -13.27 1.00 12.25
N ARG A 344 -14.09 1.24 13.29
CA ARG A 344 -13.72 1.96 14.52
C ARG A 344 -12.99 1.07 15.52
N ARG A 345 -13.39 -0.21 15.63
CA ARG A 345 -12.86 -1.18 16.62
C ARG A 345 -11.46 -1.71 16.28
N ALA A 346 -11.04 -1.65 15.01
CA ALA A 346 -9.77 -2.19 14.52
C ALA A 346 -8.50 -1.56 15.13
N GLY A 347 -8.60 -0.45 15.89
CA GLY A 347 -7.46 0.27 16.49
C GLY A 347 -7.02 -0.20 17.88
N VAL A 348 -7.80 -1.05 18.57
CA VAL A 348 -7.50 -1.47 19.95
C VAL A 348 -6.84 -2.86 19.94
N LYS A 349 -5.51 -2.92 19.78
CA LYS A 349 -4.77 -4.17 20.01
C LYS A 349 -5.00 -4.61 21.47
N ARG A 350 -5.62 -5.78 21.68
CA ARG A 350 -5.55 -6.46 23.00
C ARG A 350 -4.06 -6.63 23.35
N PRO A 351 -3.61 -6.26 24.57
CA PRO A 351 -2.28 -6.64 25.00
C PRO A 351 -2.17 -8.16 24.93
N ARG A 352 -1.12 -8.66 24.26
CA ARG A 352 -0.75 -10.07 24.33
C ARG A 352 -0.66 -10.42 25.83
N LYS A 353 -1.57 -11.25 26.34
CA LYS A 353 -1.38 -11.88 27.64
C LYS A 353 -0.06 -12.66 27.54
N GLN A 354 1.02 -12.10 28.08
CA GLN A 354 2.16 -12.89 28.50
C GLN A 354 1.56 -13.95 29.43
N GLY A 355 1.69 -15.23 29.04
CA GLY A 355 1.32 -16.32 29.92
C GLY A 355 2.08 -16.11 31.22
N GLN A 356 1.37 -15.83 32.30
CA GLN A 356 1.89 -16.06 33.63
C GLN A 356 2.24 -17.54 33.66
N ARG A 357 3.53 -17.83 33.55
CA ARG A 357 4.09 -19.07 34.08
C ARG A 357 3.78 -19.02 35.56
N THR A 358 2.81 -19.81 35.99
CA THR A 358 2.55 -20.02 37.41
C THR A 358 3.83 -20.58 38.00
N GLU A 359 4.47 -19.82 38.88
CA GLU A 359 5.52 -20.30 39.78
C GLU A 359 4.90 -21.31 40.74
N GLU A 360 4.68 -22.54 40.28
CA GLU A 360 4.19 -23.63 41.12
C GLU A 360 4.71 -24.99 40.66
N GLN A 361 5.95 -25.03 40.13
CA GLN A 361 6.64 -26.28 39.79
C GLN A 361 8.08 -26.43 40.33
N ASP A 362 8.64 -25.45 41.05
CA ASP A 362 9.99 -25.56 41.65
C ASP A 362 9.98 -25.92 43.16
N LEU A 363 8.92 -26.55 43.66
CA LEU A 363 8.82 -26.96 45.08
C LEU A 363 8.65 -28.47 45.31
N ILE A 364 8.83 -29.32 44.28
CA ILE A 364 8.70 -30.79 44.44
C ILE A 364 9.97 -31.59 44.05
N GLU A 365 10.98 -31.02 43.39
CA GLU A 365 12.25 -31.73 43.13
C GLU A 365 13.34 -31.44 44.19
N GLY A 366 12.93 -31.31 45.45
CA GLY A 366 13.82 -31.15 46.61
C GLY A 366 13.69 -32.24 47.67
N MET A 367 12.89 -33.29 47.44
CA MET A 367 12.75 -34.43 48.36
C MET A 367 12.35 -35.71 47.61
N ALA A 368 13.31 -36.39 46.98
CA ALA A 368 13.27 -37.84 46.72
C ALA A 368 14.68 -38.36 46.47
#